data_AF-A0A453MDA3-F1
#
_entry.id   AF-A0A453MDA3-F1
#
_cell.length_a   1.000
_cell.length_b   1.000
_cell.length_c   1.000
_cell.angle_alpha   90.00
_cell.angle_beta   90.00
_cell.angle_gamma   90.00
#
_symmetry.space_group_name_H-M   'P 1'
#
loop_
_entity.id
_entity.type
_entity.pdbx_description
1 polymer ?
#
loop_
_entity_poly.entity_id
_entity_poly.type
_entity_poly.pdbx_seq_one_letter_code
_entity_poly.pdbx_strand_id
1 'polypeptide(L)'
;MGVPIVEAPGEAEAQCASLCKNHKAYAVASEDMDTLTFGAPRFLRHVTDLSFKKSPVTEFEVPKVLEELGLTMDQFIDLCILSGCDYCENIKGIGGQRALKLIRQHGCIEEVVQNLHKRYTVPEDWPYQEVRTLFKQPNVCTEIPDFQWTSADKEGLVNFLAFENSFSSDRVEKAVEKIKAASDKYSPAGRAKLLTPVANLSGSTDKESKCVLGASG
;
A
#
# COMPACT_ATOMS: atom_id res chain seq x y z
N MET A 1 10.86 -21.32 1.33
CA MET A 1 11.46 -20.16 0.61
C MET A 1 12.24 -19.22 1.54
N GLY A 2 11.99 -19.22 2.86
CA GLY A 2 12.71 -18.35 3.80
C GLY A 2 12.23 -16.89 3.81
N VAL A 3 11.06 -16.64 3.24
CA VAL A 3 10.37 -15.35 3.28
C VAL A 3 9.57 -15.29 4.60
N PRO A 4 9.72 -14.21 5.40
CA PRO A 4 8.93 -14.06 6.62
C PRO A 4 7.45 -13.84 6.27
N ILE A 5 6.57 -14.42 7.08
CA ILE A 5 5.12 -14.26 6.96
C ILE A 5 4.55 -13.75 8.28
N VAL A 6 3.44 -13.04 8.19
CA VAL A 6 2.62 -12.60 9.34
C VAL A 6 1.21 -13.04 9.05
N GLU A 7 0.58 -13.69 10.01
CA GLU A 7 -0.85 -13.99 9.98
C GLU A 7 -1.59 -12.80 10.61
N ALA A 8 -2.38 -12.09 9.81
CA ALA A 8 -3.19 -10.98 10.28
C ALA A 8 -4.44 -11.51 11.01
N PRO A 9 -4.86 -10.89 12.13
CA PRO A 9 -6.08 -11.31 12.85
C PRO A 9 -7.37 -10.78 12.19
N GLY A 10 -7.22 -9.99 11.12
CA GLY A 10 -8.28 -9.42 10.30
C GLY A 10 -7.74 -9.15 8.89
N GLU A 11 -8.01 -7.95 8.35
CA GLU A 11 -7.57 -7.59 7.00
C GLU A 11 -6.05 -7.51 6.87
N ALA A 12 -5.53 -8.12 5.80
CA ALA A 12 -4.09 -8.17 5.55
C ALA A 12 -3.55 -6.77 5.19
N GLU A 13 -4.30 -5.97 4.44
CA GLU A 13 -3.98 -4.58 4.08
C GLU A 13 -3.85 -3.72 5.34
N ALA A 14 -4.75 -3.92 6.30
CA ALA A 14 -4.72 -3.20 7.57
C ALA A 14 -3.48 -3.55 8.39
N GLN A 15 -3.13 -4.84 8.46
CA GLN A 15 -1.91 -5.29 9.13
C GLN A 15 -0.66 -4.72 8.45
N CYS A 16 -0.62 -4.72 7.12
CA CYS A 16 0.48 -4.15 6.34
C CYS A 16 0.60 -2.63 6.55
N ALA A 17 -0.53 -1.92 6.59
CA ALA A 17 -0.56 -0.49 6.89
C ALA A 17 0.00 -0.20 8.29
N SER A 18 -0.40 -0.99 9.29
CA SER A 18 0.14 -0.91 10.66
C SER A 18 1.66 -1.14 10.69
N LEU A 19 2.16 -2.14 9.98
CA LEU A 19 3.61 -2.40 9.87
C LEU A 19 4.37 -1.21 9.26
N CYS A 20 3.81 -0.56 8.24
CA CYS A 20 4.42 0.62 7.62
C CYS A 20 4.39 1.85 8.55
N LYS A 21 3.28 2.08 9.26
CA LYS A 21 3.18 3.16 10.27
C LYS A 21 4.20 2.99 11.40
N ASN A 22 4.49 1.75 11.77
CA ASN A 22 5.48 1.41 12.80
C ASN A 22 6.91 1.24 12.26
N HIS A 23 7.19 1.70 11.03
CA HIS A 23 8.50 1.66 10.39
C HIS A 23 9.13 0.25 10.24
N LYS A 24 8.32 -0.82 10.31
CA LYS A 24 8.78 -2.20 10.08
C LYS A 24 8.82 -2.57 8.59
N ALA A 25 8.15 -1.78 7.74
CA ALA A 25 8.16 -1.91 6.29
C ALA A 25 8.17 -0.53 5.61
N TYR A 26 8.65 -0.47 4.36
CA TYR A 26 8.75 0.78 3.59
C TYR A 26 7.39 1.25 3.05
N ALA A 27 6.62 0.33 2.47
CA ALA A 27 5.34 0.57 1.83
C ALA A 27 4.52 -0.73 1.81
N VAL A 28 3.20 -0.60 1.65
CA VAL A 28 2.31 -1.73 1.39
C VAL A 28 2.25 -1.97 -0.13
N ALA A 29 2.41 -3.20 -0.57
CA ALA A 29 2.22 -3.58 -1.96
C ALA A 29 0.90 -4.37 -2.08
N SER A 30 -0.12 -3.77 -2.70
CA SER A 30 -1.39 -4.43 -3.01
C SER A 30 -2.00 -3.80 -4.27
N GLU A 31 -2.93 -4.51 -4.91
CA GLU A 31 -3.79 -3.93 -5.95
C GLU A 31 -5.07 -3.32 -5.37
N ASP A 32 -5.38 -3.65 -4.12
CA ASP A 32 -6.55 -3.17 -3.42
C ASP A 32 -6.33 -1.75 -2.89
N MET A 33 -7.22 -0.85 -3.30
CA MET A 33 -7.18 0.58 -2.96
C MET A 33 -7.71 0.86 -1.56
N ASP A 34 -8.44 -0.07 -0.93
CA ASP A 34 -8.87 0.04 0.46
C ASP A 34 -7.65 0.06 1.40
N THR A 35 -6.48 -0.38 0.95
CA THR A 35 -5.21 -0.16 1.65
C THR A 35 -4.98 1.31 2.05
N LEU A 36 -5.44 2.26 1.22
CA LEU A 36 -5.27 3.68 1.49
C LEU A 36 -6.09 4.13 2.70
N THR A 37 -7.28 3.57 2.93
CA THR A 37 -8.17 3.94 4.04
C THR A 37 -7.66 3.45 5.38
N PHE A 38 -6.84 2.40 5.41
CA PHE A 38 -6.10 1.98 6.62
C PHE A 38 -4.92 2.91 6.95
N GLY A 39 -4.57 3.86 6.07
CA GLY A 39 -3.63 4.96 6.35
C GLY A 39 -2.16 4.55 6.27
N ALA A 40 -1.80 3.57 5.46
CA ALA A 40 -0.39 3.29 5.17
C ALA A 40 0.31 4.55 4.63
N PRO A 41 1.51 4.95 5.11
CA PRO A 41 2.17 6.16 4.62
C PRO A 41 2.50 6.10 3.11
N ARG A 42 2.84 4.90 2.62
CA ARG A 42 3.19 4.62 1.24
C ARG A 42 2.51 3.35 0.76
N PHE A 43 2.01 3.39 -0.46
CA PHE A 43 1.31 2.29 -1.12
C PHE A 43 1.86 2.09 -2.54
N LEU A 44 2.10 0.84 -2.93
CA LEU A 44 2.66 0.46 -4.22
C LEU A 44 1.69 -0.44 -4.97
N ARG A 45 1.41 -0.08 -6.22
CA ARG A 45 0.64 -0.90 -7.17
C ARG A 45 1.55 -1.48 -8.26
N HIS A 46 1.09 -2.58 -8.84
CA HIS A 46 1.73 -3.33 -9.93
C HIS A 46 3.07 -3.95 -9.55
N VAL A 47 3.33 -4.19 -8.26
CA VAL A 47 4.57 -4.83 -7.79
C VAL A 47 4.62 -6.30 -8.19
N THR A 48 3.47 -6.98 -8.17
CA THR A 48 3.34 -8.39 -8.54
C THR A 48 3.05 -8.59 -10.03
N ASP A 49 2.81 -7.51 -10.79
CA ASP A 49 2.61 -7.57 -12.23
C ASP A 49 3.94 -7.86 -12.94
N LEU A 50 4.13 -9.13 -13.31
CA LEU A 50 5.31 -9.59 -14.04
C LEU A 50 5.41 -9.00 -15.45
N SER A 51 4.38 -8.30 -15.92
CA SER A 51 4.33 -7.62 -17.20
C SER A 51 4.78 -6.15 -17.12
N PHE A 52 5.85 -5.86 -16.37
CA PHE A 52 6.47 -4.53 -16.12
C PHE A 52 6.52 -3.53 -17.31
N LYS A 53 6.44 -4.01 -18.56
CA LYS A 53 6.32 -3.17 -19.76
C LYS A 53 4.95 -2.54 -19.98
N LYS A 54 3.88 -3.10 -19.39
CA LYS A 54 2.49 -2.67 -19.56
C LYS A 54 2.02 -1.75 -18.43
N SER A 55 2.45 -2.05 -17.20
CA SER A 55 2.06 -1.30 -16.01
C SER A 55 3.31 -1.04 -15.17
N PRO A 56 3.86 0.18 -15.15
CA PRO A 56 4.94 0.51 -14.23
C PRO A 56 4.44 0.44 -12.78
N VAL A 57 5.36 0.18 -11.86
CA VAL A 57 5.07 0.27 -10.42
C VAL A 57 4.68 1.71 -10.10
N THR A 58 3.52 1.88 -9.48
CA THR A 58 3.01 3.20 -9.10
C THR A 58 3.05 3.34 -7.59
N GLU A 59 3.66 4.43 -7.10
CA GLU A 59 3.72 4.75 -5.68
C GLU A 59 2.74 5.87 -5.33
N PHE A 60 2.00 5.68 -4.24
CA PHE A 60 1.11 6.67 -3.65
C PHE A 60 1.60 7.00 -2.25
N GLU A 61 1.87 8.28 -2.01
CA GLU A 61 2.11 8.81 -0.67
C GLU A 61 0.79 9.34 -0.12
N VAL A 62 0.19 8.62 0.84
CA VAL A 62 -1.11 8.99 1.41
C VAL A 62 -1.14 10.44 1.92
N PRO A 63 -0.09 10.97 2.59
CA PRO A 63 -0.07 12.38 2.98
C PRO A 63 -0.24 13.35 1.80
N LYS A 64 0.39 13.09 0.65
CA LYS A 64 0.25 13.94 -0.55
C LYS A 64 -1.14 13.82 -1.16
N VAL A 65 -1.71 12.62 -1.18
CA VAL A 65 -3.09 12.40 -1.64
C VAL A 65 -4.09 13.20 -0.79
N LEU A 66 -3.94 13.15 0.54
CA LEU A 66 -4.79 13.91 1.46
C LEU A 66 -4.61 15.43 1.28
N GLU A 67 -3.38 15.90 1.10
CA GLU A 67 -3.06 17.31 0.84
C GLU A 67 -3.71 17.81 -0.46
N GLU A 68 -3.54 17.09 -1.57
CA GLU A 68 -4.12 17.46 -2.87
C GLU A 68 -5.65 17.41 -2.87
N LEU A 69 -6.24 16.47 -2.11
CA LEU A 69 -7.68 16.40 -1.93
C LEU A 69 -8.20 17.43 -0.93
N GLY A 70 -7.33 18.04 -0.12
CA GLY A 70 -7.71 18.95 0.96
C GLY A 70 -8.58 18.26 2.02
N LEU A 71 -8.28 17.00 2.33
CA LEU A 71 -9.05 16.17 3.25
C LEU A 71 -8.18 15.70 4.42
N THR A 72 -8.81 15.54 5.58
CA THR A 72 -8.26 14.74 6.68
C THR A 72 -8.42 13.25 6.38
N MET A 73 -7.67 12.40 7.11
CA MET A 73 -7.82 10.95 6.99
C MET A 73 -9.25 10.48 7.29
N ASP A 74 -9.90 11.06 8.31
CA ASP A 74 -11.28 10.74 8.67
C ASP A 74 -12.27 11.09 7.55
N GLN A 75 -12.09 12.27 6.93
CA GLN A 75 -12.86 12.68 5.75
C GLN A 75 -12.61 11.78 4.54
N PHE A 76 -11.37 11.30 4.37
CA PHE A 76 -11.02 10.41 3.29
C PHE A 76 -11.67 9.03 3.46
N ILE A 77 -11.72 8.49 4.68
CA ILE A 77 -12.46 7.26 4.98
C ILE A 77 -13.95 7.44 4.65
N ASP A 78 -14.55 8.54 5.10
CA ASP A 78 -15.95 8.86 4.81
C ASP A 78 -16.23 9.02 3.31
N LEU A 79 -15.28 9.62 2.58
CA LEU A 79 -15.32 9.70 1.12
C LEU A 79 -15.33 8.31 0.49
N CYS A 80 -14.46 7.40 0.91
CA CYS A 80 -14.40 6.04 0.36
C CYS A 80 -15.70 5.27 0.63
N ILE A 81 -16.22 5.34 1.85
CA ILE A 81 -17.49 4.69 2.21
C ILE A 81 -18.65 5.24 1.35
N LEU A 82 -18.76 6.56 1.19
CA LEU A 82 -19.79 7.18 0.35
C LEU A 82 -19.64 6.85 -1.14
N SER A 83 -18.40 6.69 -1.61
CA SER A 83 -18.09 6.37 -3.00
C SER A 83 -18.46 4.91 -3.33
N GLY A 84 -18.38 4.05 -2.31
CA GLY A 84 -18.54 2.60 -2.39
C GLY A 84 -17.25 1.91 -1.95
N CYS A 85 -17.40 0.97 -1.02
CA CYS A 85 -16.37 0.06 -0.56
C CYS A 85 -16.97 -1.35 -0.44
N ASP A 86 -16.14 -2.36 -0.18
CA ASP A 86 -16.61 -3.75 -0.17
C ASP A 86 -17.38 -4.15 1.11
N TYR A 87 -17.39 -3.26 2.13
CA TYR A 87 -17.98 -3.54 3.44
C TYR A 87 -19.45 -3.13 3.59
N CYS A 88 -19.95 -2.23 2.75
CA CYS A 88 -21.35 -1.80 2.79
C CYS A 88 -21.82 -1.25 1.45
N GLU A 89 -23.13 -1.30 1.20
CA GLU A 89 -23.72 -0.66 0.02
C GLU A 89 -23.50 0.87 0.03
N ASN A 90 -23.43 1.47 -1.15
CA ASN A 90 -23.39 2.92 -1.29
C ASN A 90 -24.78 3.51 -1.55
N ILE A 91 -24.92 4.82 -1.35
CA ILE A 91 -26.15 5.53 -1.70
C ILE A 91 -26.24 5.63 -3.23
N LYS A 92 -27.28 5.02 -3.81
CA LYS A 92 -27.48 4.99 -5.26
C LYS A 92 -27.45 6.40 -5.88
N GLY A 93 -26.59 6.57 -6.88
CA GLY A 93 -26.40 7.86 -7.57
C GLY A 93 -25.40 8.81 -6.89
N ILE A 94 -24.70 8.34 -5.85
CA ILE A 94 -23.52 8.98 -5.28
C ILE A 94 -22.31 8.10 -5.63
N GLY A 95 -21.43 8.61 -6.48
CA GLY A 95 -20.12 8.00 -6.75
C GLY A 95 -18.99 8.97 -6.40
N GLY A 96 -17.74 8.59 -6.66
CA GLY A 96 -16.54 9.29 -6.18
C GLY A 96 -16.53 10.82 -6.30
N GLN A 97 -16.81 11.36 -7.49
CA GLN A 97 -16.80 12.83 -7.67
C GLN A 97 -17.87 13.54 -6.83
N ARG A 98 -19.05 12.92 -6.69
CA ARG A 98 -20.15 13.51 -5.93
C ARG A 98 -19.94 13.34 -4.44
N ALA A 99 -19.43 12.19 -4.01
CA ALA A 99 -19.01 11.94 -2.63
C ALA A 99 -17.94 12.95 -2.19
N LEU A 100 -16.92 13.21 -3.03
CA LEU A 100 -15.88 14.21 -2.76
C LEU A 100 -16.45 15.61 -2.55
N LYS A 101 -17.39 16.02 -3.42
CA LYS A 101 -18.05 17.32 -3.27
C LYS A 101 -18.84 17.40 -1.95
N LEU A 102 -19.58 16.35 -1.62
CA LEU A 102 -20.39 16.29 -0.42
C LEU A 102 -19.53 16.32 0.85
N ILE A 103 -18.45 15.54 0.89
CA ILE A 103 -17.51 15.54 2.03
C ILE A 103 -16.79 16.88 2.19
N ARG A 104 -16.35 17.52 1.09
CA ARG A 104 -15.77 18.86 1.18
C ARG A 104 -16.75 19.92 1.71
N GLN A 105 -18.05 19.74 1.44
CA GLN A 105 -19.08 20.68 1.86
C GLN A 105 -19.56 20.45 3.30
N HIS A 106 -19.68 19.19 3.72
CA HIS A 106 -20.36 18.80 4.95
C HIS A 106 -19.43 18.18 6.00
N GLY A 107 -18.22 17.75 5.62
CA GLY A 107 -17.19 17.27 6.53
C GLY A 107 -17.30 15.80 6.92
N CYS A 108 -18.49 15.22 7.07
CA CYS A 108 -18.66 13.80 7.42
C CYS A 108 -19.97 13.21 6.86
N ILE A 109 -20.10 11.88 6.90
CA ILE A 109 -21.29 11.17 6.39
C ILE A 109 -22.58 11.62 7.07
N GLU A 110 -22.56 11.82 8.39
CA GLU A 110 -23.72 12.25 9.18
C GLU A 110 -24.32 13.55 8.62
N GLU A 111 -23.48 14.56 8.42
CA GLU A 111 -23.86 15.87 7.89
C GLU A 111 -24.30 15.78 6.42
N VAL A 112 -23.67 14.90 5.64
CA VAL A 112 -24.09 14.62 4.25
C VAL A 112 -25.51 14.05 4.22
N VAL A 113 -25.80 13.06 5.05
CA VAL A 113 -27.11 12.39 5.10
C VAL A 113 -28.20 13.37 5.54
N GLN A 114 -27.94 14.22 6.55
CA GLN A 114 -28.90 15.22 7.02
C GLN A 114 -29.23 16.29 5.96
N ASN A 115 -28.26 16.65 5.12
CA ASN A 115 -28.40 17.68 4.10
C ASN A 115 -28.65 17.11 2.68
N LEU A 116 -28.91 15.80 2.59
CA LEU A 116 -29.06 15.14 1.30
C LEU A 116 -30.41 15.48 0.65
N HIS A 117 -30.39 15.71 -0.67
CA HIS A 117 -31.63 15.96 -1.40
C HIS A 117 -32.55 14.74 -1.31
N LYS A 118 -33.86 14.96 -1.09
CA LYS A 118 -34.92 13.92 -0.96
C LYS A 118 -35.04 12.90 -2.11
N ARG A 119 -34.27 13.06 -3.19
CA ARG A 119 -34.23 12.14 -4.32
C ARG A 119 -33.29 10.95 -4.07
N TYR A 120 -32.41 11.07 -3.09
CA TYR A 120 -31.51 10.02 -2.67
C TYR A 120 -32.17 9.26 -1.53
N THR A 121 -32.17 7.94 -1.63
CA THR A 121 -32.66 7.06 -0.58
C THR A 121 -31.45 6.55 0.18
N VAL A 122 -31.39 6.86 1.47
CA VAL A 122 -30.38 6.29 2.39
C VAL A 122 -30.98 5.02 2.98
N PRO A 123 -30.27 3.88 2.97
CA PRO A 123 -30.74 2.67 3.64
C PRO A 123 -30.97 2.94 5.14
N GLU A 124 -32.08 2.44 5.71
CA GLU A 124 -32.40 2.67 7.13
C GLU A 124 -31.34 2.07 8.05
N ASP A 125 -30.85 0.87 7.73
CA ASP A 125 -29.82 0.15 8.49
C ASP A 125 -28.44 0.24 7.82
N TRP A 126 -28.06 1.42 7.31
CA TRP A 126 -26.77 1.59 6.63
C TRP A 126 -25.60 1.53 7.64
N PRO A 127 -24.72 0.50 7.61
CA PRO A 127 -23.76 0.24 8.68
C PRO A 127 -22.45 1.04 8.51
N TYR A 128 -22.54 2.29 8.06
CA TYR A 128 -21.35 3.08 7.72
C TYR A 128 -20.50 3.40 8.95
N GLN A 129 -21.08 3.45 10.16
CA GLN A 129 -20.33 3.68 11.39
C GLN A 129 -19.45 2.49 11.76
N GLU A 130 -19.94 1.27 11.58
CA GLU A 130 -19.20 0.04 11.79
C GLU A 130 -18.04 -0.04 10.79
N VAL A 131 -18.31 0.25 9.51
CA VAL A 131 -17.27 0.28 8.46
C VAL A 131 -16.22 1.35 8.73
N ARG A 132 -16.63 2.55 9.15
CA ARG A 132 -15.69 3.61 9.56
C ARG A 132 -14.83 3.14 10.73
N THR A 133 -15.41 2.43 11.69
CA THR A 133 -14.68 1.89 12.84
C THR A 133 -13.67 0.83 12.39
N LEU A 134 -14.03 -0.04 11.45
CA LEU A 134 -13.13 -1.03 10.85
C LEU A 134 -11.90 -0.37 10.22
N PHE A 135 -12.07 0.71 9.45
CA PHE A 135 -10.94 1.42 8.85
C PHE A 135 -10.09 2.19 9.87
N LYS A 136 -10.72 2.83 10.87
CA LYS A 136 -10.02 3.64 11.87
C LYS A 136 -9.31 2.81 12.94
N GLN A 137 -9.90 1.69 13.32
CA GLN A 137 -9.43 0.82 14.41
C GLN A 137 -9.43 -0.64 13.95
N PRO A 138 -8.63 -0.98 12.92
CA PRO A 138 -8.60 -2.33 12.41
C PRO A 138 -8.01 -3.30 13.45
N ASN A 139 -8.50 -4.53 13.44
CA ASN A 139 -7.92 -5.61 14.23
C ASN A 139 -6.55 -5.99 13.64
N VAL A 140 -5.46 -5.61 14.32
CA VAL A 140 -4.07 -5.85 13.89
C VAL A 140 -3.21 -6.29 15.07
N CYS A 141 -2.23 -7.15 14.80
CA CYS A 141 -1.17 -7.50 15.72
C CYS A 141 -0.17 -6.33 15.85
N THR A 142 0.11 -5.93 17.10
CA THR A 142 1.06 -4.86 17.44
C THR A 142 2.45 -5.40 17.77
N GLU A 143 2.51 -6.58 18.40
CA GLU A 143 3.75 -7.21 18.85
C GLU A 143 4.34 -8.15 17.79
N ILE A 144 4.75 -7.59 16.65
CA ILE A 144 5.39 -8.36 15.58
C ILE A 144 6.93 -8.26 15.76
N PRO A 145 7.66 -9.38 15.90
CA PRO A 145 9.11 -9.36 15.99
C PRO A 145 9.74 -8.84 14.68
N ASP A 146 11.03 -8.52 14.70
CA ASP A 146 11.70 -8.08 13.49
C ASP A 146 11.79 -9.20 12.44
N PHE A 147 11.59 -8.81 11.18
CA PHE A 147 11.56 -9.75 10.07
C PHE A 147 12.93 -10.35 9.82
N GLN A 148 13.02 -11.68 9.96
CA GLN A 148 14.21 -12.44 9.64
C GLN A 148 13.98 -13.24 8.35
N TRP A 149 14.79 -12.96 7.34
CA TRP A 149 14.86 -13.77 6.14
C TRP A 149 15.82 -14.93 6.37
N THR A 150 15.38 -16.14 6.03
CA THR A 150 16.19 -17.36 6.18
C THR A 150 16.56 -17.95 4.83
N SER A 151 17.52 -18.88 4.82
CA SER A 151 17.90 -19.58 3.59
C SER A 151 16.74 -20.44 3.07
N ALA A 152 16.58 -20.49 1.75
CA ALA A 152 15.61 -21.36 1.13
C ALA A 152 15.98 -22.85 1.35
N ASP A 153 15.06 -23.61 1.95
CA ASP A 153 15.15 -25.07 2.03
C ASP A 153 14.97 -25.68 0.63
N LYS A 154 16.09 -26.11 0.02
CA LYS A 154 16.09 -26.70 -1.33
C LYS A 154 15.32 -28.01 -1.34
N GLU A 155 15.59 -28.90 -0.39
CA GLU A 155 15.02 -30.25 -0.38
C GLU A 155 13.51 -30.20 -0.18
N GLY A 156 13.05 -29.40 0.81
CA GLY A 156 11.63 -29.20 1.04
C GLY A 156 10.90 -28.56 -0.15
N LEU A 157 11.52 -27.58 -0.83
CA LEU A 157 10.93 -26.96 -2.02
C LEU A 157 10.83 -27.92 -3.21
N VAL A 158 11.85 -28.75 -3.43
CA VAL A 158 11.81 -29.75 -4.51
C VAL A 158 10.77 -30.83 -4.18
N ASN A 159 10.72 -31.32 -2.93
CA ASN A 159 9.71 -32.28 -2.49
C ASN A 159 8.29 -31.76 -2.71
N PHE A 160 7.98 -30.58 -2.15
CA PHE A 160 6.65 -29.99 -2.24
C PHE A 160 6.27 -29.64 -3.69
N LEU A 161 7.11 -28.91 -4.43
CA LEU A 161 6.72 -28.42 -5.75
C LEU A 161 6.83 -29.51 -6.82
N ALA A 162 7.92 -30.27 -6.87
CA ALA A 162 8.15 -31.22 -7.96
C ALA A 162 7.47 -32.57 -7.74
N PHE A 163 7.57 -33.14 -6.53
CA PHE A 163 7.02 -34.47 -6.25
C PHE A 163 5.54 -34.42 -5.88
N GLU A 164 5.12 -33.53 -4.97
CA GLU A 164 3.71 -33.47 -4.54
C GLU A 164 2.83 -32.69 -5.53
N ASN A 165 3.35 -31.61 -6.12
CA ASN A 165 2.58 -30.71 -6.99
C ASN A 165 2.94 -30.82 -8.50
N SER A 166 3.76 -31.82 -8.88
CA SER A 166 4.09 -32.13 -10.29
C SER A 166 4.72 -30.98 -11.10
N PHE A 167 5.39 -30.03 -10.45
CA PHE A 167 6.20 -29.04 -11.15
C PHE A 167 7.47 -29.69 -11.73
N SER A 168 8.01 -29.12 -12.80
CA SER A 168 9.29 -29.58 -13.36
C SER A 168 10.43 -29.40 -12.36
N SER A 169 11.05 -30.50 -11.94
CA SER A 169 12.19 -30.49 -10.99
C SER A 169 13.30 -29.54 -11.44
N ASP A 170 13.72 -29.61 -12.70
CA ASP A 170 14.72 -28.71 -13.28
C ASP A 170 14.35 -27.22 -13.14
N ARG A 171 13.07 -26.88 -13.28
CA ARG A 171 12.60 -25.49 -13.11
C ARG A 171 12.63 -25.07 -11.64
N VAL A 172 12.20 -25.95 -10.74
CA VAL A 172 12.21 -25.69 -9.29
C VAL A 172 13.65 -25.48 -8.80
N GLU A 173 14.58 -26.36 -9.18
CA GLU A 173 15.98 -26.23 -8.79
C GLU A 173 16.61 -24.92 -9.29
N LYS A 174 16.38 -24.58 -10.56
CA LYS A 174 16.83 -23.29 -11.11
C LYS A 174 16.23 -22.09 -10.39
N ALA A 175 14.97 -22.17 -9.93
CA ALA A 175 14.33 -21.11 -9.16
C ALA A 175 14.94 -20.99 -7.75
N VAL A 176 15.24 -22.10 -7.08
CA VAL A 176 15.90 -22.11 -5.77
C VAL A 176 17.28 -21.46 -5.83
N GLU A 177 18.08 -21.77 -6.86
CA GLU A 177 19.40 -21.14 -7.04
C GLU A 177 19.30 -19.63 -7.29
N LYS A 178 18.27 -19.16 -8.02
CA LYS A 178 17.99 -17.73 -8.17
C LYS A 178 17.63 -17.06 -6.85
N ILE A 179 16.83 -17.73 -6.01
CA ILE A 179 16.45 -17.21 -4.68
C ILE A 179 17.70 -17.07 -3.79
N LYS A 180 18.58 -18.08 -3.77
CA LYS A 180 19.85 -18.03 -3.02
C LYS A 180 20.73 -16.88 -3.50
N ALA A 181 20.97 -16.79 -4.81
CA ALA A 181 21.77 -15.72 -5.39
C ALA A 181 21.22 -14.31 -5.08
N ALA A 182 19.89 -14.15 -5.08
CA ALA A 182 19.24 -12.90 -4.70
C ALA A 182 19.41 -12.60 -3.19
N SER A 183 19.25 -13.60 -2.33
CA SER A 183 19.45 -13.46 -0.89
C SER A 183 20.87 -13.00 -0.56
N ASP A 184 21.89 -13.63 -1.15
CA ASP A 184 23.29 -13.26 -0.97
C ASP A 184 23.57 -11.84 -1.47
N LYS A 185 23.03 -11.50 -2.65
CA LYS A 185 23.17 -10.18 -3.27
C LYS A 185 22.56 -9.06 -2.42
N TYR A 186 21.43 -9.29 -1.78
CA TYR A 186 20.72 -8.27 -0.98
C TYR A 186 20.92 -8.41 0.53
N SER A 187 21.82 -9.29 0.97
CA SER A 187 22.34 -9.32 2.35
C SER A 187 22.98 -7.97 2.72
N PRO A 188 23.17 -7.63 4.01
CA PRO A 188 23.87 -6.41 4.40
C PRO A 188 25.25 -6.26 3.73
N ALA A 189 26.01 -7.35 3.63
CA ALA A 189 27.30 -7.40 2.94
C ALA A 189 27.18 -7.24 1.41
N GLY A 190 26.09 -7.75 0.82
CA GLY A 190 25.78 -7.61 -0.61
C GLY A 190 25.29 -6.21 -0.98
N ARG A 191 24.44 -5.59 -0.15
CA ARG A 191 23.94 -4.21 -0.32
C ARG A 191 25.07 -3.19 -0.29
N ALA A 192 26.06 -3.38 0.58
CA ALA A 192 27.27 -2.54 0.62
C ALA A 192 28.06 -2.55 -0.70
N LYS A 193 27.93 -3.60 -1.52
CA LYS A 193 28.56 -3.71 -2.85
C LYS A 193 27.70 -3.12 -3.97
N LEU A 194 26.38 -3.01 -3.76
CA LEU A 194 25.41 -2.43 -4.71
C LEU A 194 25.30 -0.92 -4.57
N LEU A 195 25.46 -0.41 -3.35
CA LEU A 195 25.50 1.01 -3.06
C LEU A 195 26.94 1.49 -3.26
N THR A 196 27.33 1.80 -4.50
CA THR A 196 28.53 2.60 -4.75
C THR A 196 28.39 3.93 -4.00
N PRO A 197 29.44 4.41 -3.30
CA PRO A 197 29.41 5.74 -2.69
C PRO A 197 29.08 6.78 -3.78
N VAL A 198 28.14 7.67 -3.47
CA VAL A 198 27.71 8.78 -4.35
C VAL A 198 28.90 9.67 -4.79
N ALA A 199 30.07 9.54 -4.15
CA ALA A 199 31.31 10.25 -4.45
C ALA A 199 31.93 9.96 -5.84
N ASN A 200 31.49 8.93 -6.59
CA ASN A 200 32.07 8.58 -7.89
C ASN A 200 31.24 9.03 -9.11
N LEU A 201 30.20 9.87 -8.92
CA LEU A 201 29.53 10.58 -10.02
C LEU A 201 30.23 11.92 -10.31
N SER A 202 31.53 11.89 -10.60
CA SER A 202 32.23 13.04 -11.20
C SER A 202 32.12 12.92 -12.73
N GLY A 203 31.09 13.51 -13.32
CA GLY A 203 30.97 13.55 -14.78
C GLY A 203 29.60 13.91 -15.32
N SER A 204 29.11 15.13 -15.06
CA SER A 204 28.27 15.88 -16.00
C SER A 204 28.16 17.32 -15.53
N THR A 205 28.85 18.19 -16.24
CA THR A 205 28.90 19.64 -16.08
C THR A 205 27.52 20.32 -16.05
N ASP A 206 27.37 21.19 -15.06
CA ASP A 206 26.67 22.49 -15.07
C ASP A 206 25.43 22.68 -15.95
N LYS A 207 24.29 22.82 -15.28
CA LYS A 207 23.42 23.99 -15.44
C LYS A 207 22.69 24.24 -14.11
N GLU A 208 23.23 25.17 -13.32
CA GLU A 208 22.53 25.76 -12.18
C GLU A 208 21.23 26.44 -12.64
N SER A 209 20.10 26.00 -12.09
CA SER A 209 18.86 26.78 -12.10
C SER A 209 18.94 27.77 -10.93
N LYS A 210 19.41 29.00 -11.20
CA LYS A 210 19.40 30.09 -10.22
C LYS A 210 17.96 30.47 -9.84
N CYS A 211 17.63 30.36 -8.55
CA CYS A 211 16.50 31.05 -7.95
C CYS A 211 17.01 32.41 -7.45
N VAL A 212 16.60 33.50 -8.08
CA VAL A 212 16.98 34.87 -7.69
C VAL A 212 15.87 35.46 -6.82
N LEU A 213 16.19 35.77 -5.56
CA LEU A 213 15.40 36.66 -4.70
C LEU A 213 15.95 38.09 -4.86
N GLY A 214 15.07 39.03 -5.19
CA GLY A 214 15.42 40.43 -5.40
C GLY A 214 15.78 41.15 -4.11
N ALA A 215 16.66 42.15 -4.23
CA ALA A 215 16.86 43.18 -3.22
C ALA A 215 17.00 44.54 -3.92
N SER A 216 16.43 45.53 -3.24
CA SER A 216 16.17 46.93 -3.56
C SER A 216 17.37 47.79 -3.97
N GLY A 217 17.12 48.74 -4.87
CA GLY A 217 18.02 49.82 -5.30
C GLY A 217 17.60 50.39 -6.64
#